data_AF-A0A3B8UFE1-F1
#
_entry.id   AF-A0A3B8UFE1-F1
#
_cell.length_a   1.000
_cell.length_b   1.000
_cell.length_c   1.000
_cell.angle_alpha   90.00
_cell.angle_beta   90.00
_cell.angle_gamma   90.00
#
_symmetry.space_group_name_H-M   'P 1'
#
loop_
_entity.id
_entity.type
_entity.pdbx_description
1 polymer ?
#
loop_
_entity_poly.entity_id
_entity_poly.type
_entity_poly.pdbx_seq_one_letter_code
_entity_poly.pdbx_strand_id
1 'polypeptide(L)'
;MMSLWRRYLFSRLMKTFLFMLTSIFSLFVFIDLATRGGKMLGKQLLPCYETIFYYFYQFSSYLHFFIPLSFLLASIQVLLDLNAHNELVALQMGGLSRRQLISPFFRLASCLFLLLLANHEW
;
A
#
# COMPACT_ATOMS: atom_id res chain seq x y z
N MET A 1 15.89 -16.41 -16.73
CA MET A 1 14.44 -16.71 -16.62
C MET A 1 13.91 -16.22 -15.28
N MET A 2 12.90 -15.34 -15.24
CA MET A 2 12.18 -15.05 -13.99
C MET A 2 11.32 -16.26 -13.61
N SER A 3 11.46 -16.79 -12.39
CA SER A 3 10.63 -17.93 -11.96
C SER A 3 9.17 -17.51 -11.90
N LEU A 4 8.28 -18.33 -12.47
CA LEU A 4 6.86 -18.01 -12.64
C LEU A 4 6.19 -17.65 -11.30
N TRP A 5 6.53 -18.42 -10.24
CA TRP A 5 6.05 -18.21 -8.87
C TRP A 5 6.42 -16.82 -8.32
N ARG A 6 7.60 -16.30 -8.67
CA ARG A 6 8.10 -15.02 -8.16
C ARG A 6 7.39 -13.85 -8.81
N ARG A 7 7.07 -13.97 -10.10
CA ARG A 7 6.25 -12.98 -10.82
C ARG A 7 4.82 -12.98 -10.29
N TYR A 8 4.25 -14.16 -10.06
CA TYR A 8 2.93 -14.32 -9.46
C TYR A 8 2.84 -13.68 -8.08
N LEU A 9 3.75 -14.04 -7.17
CA LEU A 9 3.74 -13.53 -5.80
C LEU A 9 3.99 -12.02 -5.73
N PHE A 10 4.91 -11.51 -6.55
CA PHE A 10 5.13 -10.06 -6.67
C PHE A 10 3.91 -9.32 -7.22
N SER A 11 3.26 -9.83 -8.27
CA SER A 11 2.07 -9.20 -8.83
C SER A 11 0.90 -9.21 -7.84
N ARG A 12 0.71 -10.33 -7.12
CA ARG A 12 -0.31 -10.43 -6.07
C ARG A 12 -0.04 -9.44 -4.95
N LEU A 13 1.21 -9.37 -4.46
CA LEU A 13 1.62 -8.41 -3.43
C LEU A 13 1.44 -6.96 -3.87
N MET A 14 1.83 -6.61 -5.09
CA MET A 14 1.65 -5.25 -5.61
C MET A 14 0.17 -4.86 -5.73
N LYS A 15 -0.68 -5.77 -6.22
CA LYS A 15 -2.14 -5.53 -6.33
C LYS A 15 -2.77 -5.33 -4.95
N THR A 16 -2.48 -6.21 -4.00
CA THR A 16 -3.00 -6.09 -2.64
C THR A 16 -2.47 -4.83 -1.93
N PHE A 17 -1.22 -4.46 -2.16
CA PHE A 17 -0.63 -3.23 -1.65
C PHE A 17 -1.37 -1.98 -2.16
N LEU A 18 -1.55 -1.87 -3.47
CA LEU A 18 -2.29 -0.74 -4.07
C LEU A 18 -3.73 -0.68 -3.57
N PHE A 19 -4.39 -1.84 -3.43
CA PHE A 19 -5.74 -1.92 -2.90
C PHE A 19 -5.80 -1.43 -1.44
N MET A 20 -4.88 -1.87 -0.59
CA MET A 20 -4.79 -1.44 0.81
C MET A 20 -4.43 0.05 0.94
N LEU A 21 -3.52 0.55 0.12
CA LEU A 21 -3.14 1.97 0.07
C LEU A 21 -4.34 2.84 -0.30
N THR A 22 -5.07 2.47 -1.34
CA THR A 22 -6.26 3.19 -1.79
C THR A 22 -7.37 3.13 -0.74
N SER A 23 -7.54 1.99 -0.08
CA SER A 23 -8.56 1.82 0.99
C SER A 23 -8.26 2.69 2.20
N ILE A 24 -7.02 2.69 2.69
CA ILE A 24 -6.59 3.54 3.81
C ILE A 24 -6.71 5.01 3.44
N PHE A 25 -6.26 5.39 2.25
CA PHE A 25 -6.36 6.78 1.79
C PHE A 25 -7.81 7.24 1.65
N SER A 26 -8.70 6.39 1.12
CA SER A 26 -10.13 6.67 1.05
C SER A 26 -10.71 6.92 2.44
N LEU A 27 -10.42 6.04 3.41
CA LEU A 27 -10.86 6.24 4.79
C LEU A 27 -10.34 7.54 5.39
N PHE A 28 -9.08 7.90 5.12
CA PHE A 28 -8.51 9.18 5.55
C PHE A 28 -9.29 10.37 4.99
N VAL A 29 -9.58 10.37 3.68
CA VAL A 29 -10.36 11.44 3.03
C VAL A 29 -11.77 11.51 3.63
N PHE A 30 -12.43 10.37 3.86
CA PHE A 30 -13.75 10.32 4.51
C PHE A 30 -13.73 10.94 5.91
N ILE A 31 -12.73 10.61 6.73
CA ILE A 31 -12.58 11.15 8.09
C ILE A 31 -12.29 12.65 8.04
N ASP A 32 -11.42 13.10 7.14
CA ASP A 32 -11.08 14.53 7.01
C ASP A 32 -12.29 15.34 6.53
N LEU A 33 -13.05 14.83 5.56
CA LEU A 33 -14.31 15.45 5.12
C LEU A 33 -15.35 15.48 6.24
N ALA A 34 -15.49 14.43 7.04
CA ALA A 34 -16.43 14.39 8.15
C ALA A 34 -16.05 15.40 9.26
N THR A 35 -14.76 15.58 9.53
CA THR A 35 -14.27 16.46 10.60
C THR A 35 -14.15 17.92 10.19
N ARG A 36 -13.75 18.20 8.95
CA ARG A 36 -13.51 19.56 8.43
C ARG A 36 -14.59 20.06 7.48
N GLY A 37 -15.44 19.18 6.94
CA GLY A 37 -16.51 19.55 6.01
C GLY A 37 -17.47 20.59 6.58
N GLY A 38 -17.76 20.53 7.89
CA GLY A 38 -18.57 21.54 8.58
C GLY A 38 -17.95 22.94 8.61
N LYS A 39 -16.61 23.06 8.56
CA LYS A 39 -15.90 24.35 8.51
C LYS A 39 -15.70 24.87 7.08
N MET A 40 -15.61 24.00 6.08
CA MET A 40 -15.52 24.38 4.66
C MET A 40 -16.85 24.88 4.09
N LEU A 41 -17.98 24.38 4.58
CA LEU A 41 -19.31 24.87 4.16
C LEU A 41 -19.63 26.30 4.64
N GLY A 42 -18.98 26.76 5.72
CA GLY A 42 -19.22 28.08 6.32
C GLY A 42 -18.38 29.24 5.76
N LYS A 43 -17.31 28.95 5.03
CA LYS A 43 -16.46 29.96 4.38
C LYS A 43 -16.33 29.60 2.90
N GLN A 44 -17.15 30.27 2.07
CA GLN A 44 -17.09 30.36 0.61
C GLN A 44 -16.62 29.10 -0.13
N LEU A 45 -17.55 28.49 -0.90
CA LEU A 45 -17.32 27.35 -1.78
C LEU A 45 -15.94 27.41 -2.46
N LEU A 46 -14.96 26.72 -1.86
CA LEU A 46 -13.67 26.51 -2.48
C LEU A 46 -13.91 25.64 -3.72
N PRO A 47 -13.39 26.03 -4.90
CA PRO A 47 -13.59 25.28 -6.12
C PRO A 47 -13.09 23.84 -5.93
N CYS A 48 -13.84 22.84 -6.42
CA CYS A 48 -13.50 21.41 -6.28
C CYS A 48 -12.05 21.08 -6.70
N TYR A 49 -11.48 21.88 -7.61
CA TYR A 49 -10.10 21.79 -8.03
C TYR A 49 -9.09 22.01 -6.89
N GLU A 50 -9.28 23.04 -6.05
CA GLU A 50 -8.37 23.30 -4.93
C GLU A 50 -8.45 22.22 -3.86
N THR A 51 -9.65 21.65 -3.64
CA THR A 51 -9.83 20.51 -2.73
C THR A 51 -9.02 19.29 -3.17
N ILE A 52 -8.98 18.99 -4.47
CA ILE A 52 -8.18 17.87 -5.00
C ILE A 52 -6.69 18.13 -4.81
N PHE A 53 -6.21 19.35 -5.11
CA PHE A 53 -4.80 19.72 -4.90
C PHE A 53 -4.39 19.67 -3.43
N TYR A 54 -5.29 20.12 -2.53
CA TYR A 54 -5.08 20.03 -1.09
C TYR A 54 -4.91 18.57 -0.64
N TYR A 55 -5.81 17.67 -1.05
CA TYR A 55 -5.69 16.25 -0.71
C TYR A 55 -4.46 15.59 -1.34
N PHE A 56 -4.01 16.03 -2.51
CA PHE A 56 -2.78 15.53 -3.14
C PHE A 56 -1.52 15.93 -2.36
N TYR A 57 -1.44 17.19 -1.92
CA TYR A 57 -0.37 17.64 -1.03
C TYR A 57 -0.40 16.93 0.33
N GLN A 58 -1.60 16.77 0.90
CA GLN A 58 -1.78 16.07 2.16
C GLN A 58 -1.37 14.60 2.04
N PHE A 59 -1.68 13.96 0.91
CA PHE A 59 -1.25 12.59 0.63
C PHE A 59 0.27 12.49 0.65
N SER A 60 0.97 13.38 -0.07
CA SER A 60 2.44 13.42 -0.09
C SER A 60 3.03 13.59 1.31
N SER A 61 2.46 14.49 2.12
CA SER A 61 2.93 14.73 3.49
C SER A 61 2.77 13.50 4.40
N TYR A 62 1.71 12.72 4.21
CA TYR A 62 1.43 11.51 5.00
C TYR A 62 1.89 10.20 4.35
N LEU A 63 2.62 10.25 3.23
CA LEU A 63 3.14 9.05 2.58
C LEU A 63 3.98 8.18 3.52
N HIS A 64 4.74 8.82 4.41
CA HIS A 64 5.57 8.13 5.42
C HIS A 64 4.76 7.30 6.41
N PHE A 65 3.48 7.63 6.61
CA PHE A 65 2.58 6.85 7.45
C PHE A 65 1.79 5.82 6.63
N PHE A 66 1.28 6.22 5.46
CA PHE A 66 0.43 5.34 4.66
C PHE A 66 1.19 4.18 4.03
N ILE A 67 2.39 4.40 3.49
CA ILE A 67 3.15 3.35 2.80
C ILE A 67 3.49 2.18 3.75
N PRO A 68 4.09 2.38 4.94
CA PRO A 68 4.41 1.26 5.83
C PRO A 68 3.17 0.52 6.32
N LEU A 69 2.09 1.25 6.64
CA LEU A 69 0.85 0.67 7.13
C LEU A 69 0.18 -0.20 6.05
N SER A 70 0.03 0.33 4.84
CA SER A 70 -0.55 -0.40 3.71
C SER A 70 0.31 -1.59 3.31
N PHE A 71 1.64 -1.46 3.36
CA PHE A 71 2.55 -2.57 3.08
C PHE A 71 2.42 -3.70 4.11
N LEU A 72 2.33 -3.35 5.40
CA LEU A 72 2.12 -4.32 6.47
C LEU A 72 0.81 -5.09 6.27
N LEU A 73 -0.30 -4.38 6.06
CA LEU A 73 -1.61 -5.03 5.85
C LEU A 73 -1.62 -5.89 4.59
N ALA A 74 -1.06 -5.39 3.49
CA ALA A 74 -0.99 -6.16 2.26
C ALA A 74 -0.12 -7.40 2.39
N SER A 75 1.00 -7.32 3.11
CA SER A 75 1.86 -8.47 3.35
C SER A 75 1.12 -9.55 4.15
N ILE A 76 0.46 -9.17 5.24
CA ILE A 76 -0.33 -10.10 6.06
C ILE A 76 -1.44 -10.73 5.23
N GLN A 77 -2.21 -9.93 4.50
CA GLN A 77 -3.31 -10.44 3.68
C GLN A 77 -2.82 -11.42 2.61
N VAL A 78 -1.70 -11.13 1.93
CA VAL A 78 -1.13 -12.05 0.93
C VAL A 78 -0.66 -13.35 1.59
N LEU A 79 -0.01 -13.29 2.75
CA LEU A 79 0.39 -14.51 3.47
C LEU A 79 -0.82 -15.32 3.93
N LEU A 80 -1.88 -14.66 4.41
CA LEU A 80 -3.13 -15.32 4.81
C LEU A 80 -3.81 -15.98 3.62
N ASP A 81 -3.90 -15.29 2.48
CA ASP A 81 -4.46 -15.82 1.24
C ASP A 81 -3.68 -17.06 0.76
N LEU A 82 -2.34 -17.00 0.77
CA LEU A 82 -1.48 -18.11 0.39
C LEU A 82 -1.61 -19.30 1.35
N ASN A 83 -1.85 -19.03 2.64
CA ASN A 83 -2.08 -20.07 3.65
C ASN A 83 -3.46 -20.71 3.49
N ALA A 84 -4.52 -19.90 3.34
CA ALA A 84 -5.90 -20.35 3.20
C ALA A 84 -6.11 -21.28 1.99
N HIS A 85 -5.37 -21.05 0.89
CA HIS A 85 -5.42 -21.89 -0.30
C HIS A 85 -4.37 -23.01 -0.30
N ASN A 86 -3.64 -23.21 0.80
CA ASN A 86 -2.51 -24.13 0.93
C ASN A 86 -1.38 -23.93 -0.11
N GLU A 87 -1.37 -22.81 -0.84
CA GLU A 87 -0.32 -22.47 -1.82
C GLU A 87 1.04 -22.33 -1.12
N LEU A 88 1.07 -21.77 0.09
CA LEU A 88 2.28 -21.63 0.88
C LEU A 88 2.91 -23.00 1.19
N VAL A 89 2.09 -23.98 1.57
CA VAL A 89 2.52 -25.35 1.88
C VAL A 89 2.95 -26.07 0.60
N ALA A 90 2.20 -25.93 -0.49
CA ALA A 90 2.55 -26.51 -1.78
C ALA A 90 3.91 -26.01 -2.30
N LEU A 91 4.19 -24.71 -2.17
CA LEU A 91 5.47 -24.12 -2.55
C LEU A 91 6.63 -24.66 -1.70
N GLN A 92 6.43 -24.84 -0.39
CA GLN A 92 7.43 -25.41 0.51
C GLN A 92 7.71 -26.88 0.20
N MET A 93 6.66 -27.68 -0.07
CA MET A 93 6.78 -29.08 -0.47
C MET A 93 7.43 -29.24 -1.85
N GLY A 94 7.29 -28.25 -2.73
CA GLY A 94 8.00 -28.16 -4.01
C GLY A 94 9.49 -27.81 -3.90
N GLY A 95 10.05 -27.77 -2.68
CA GLY A 95 11.47 -27.55 -2.44
C GLY A 95 11.89 -26.08 -2.37
N LEU A 96 10.95 -25.12 -2.35
CA LEU A 96 11.29 -23.72 -2.19
C LEU A 96 11.63 -23.41 -0.74
N SER A 97 12.82 -22.85 -0.52
CA SER A 97 13.24 -22.41 0.81
C SER A 97 12.41 -21.20 1.27
N ARG A 98 12.15 -21.10 2.59
CA ARG A 98 11.43 -19.96 3.18
C ARG A 98 12.10 -18.63 2.85
N ARG A 99 13.43 -18.58 2.75
CA ARG A 99 14.19 -17.38 2.37
C ARG A 99 13.82 -16.88 0.97
N GLN A 100 13.59 -17.78 0.02
CA GLN A 100 13.17 -17.41 -1.33
C GLN A 100 11.75 -16.82 -1.32
N LEU A 101 10.84 -17.40 -0.54
CA LEU A 101 9.46 -16.91 -0.37
C LEU A 101 9.40 -15.48 0.17
N ILE A 102 10.30 -15.09 1.08
CA ILE A 102 10.32 -13.75 1.68
C ILE A 102 11.04 -12.72 0.79
N SER A 103 11.93 -13.15 -0.12
CA SER A 103 12.66 -12.28 -1.06
C SER A 103 11.81 -11.25 -1.84
N PRO A 104 10.64 -11.58 -2.42
CA PRO A 104 9.78 -10.58 -3.08
C PRO A 104 9.27 -9.49 -2.14
N PHE A 105 8.99 -9.82 -0.87
CA PHE A 105 8.56 -8.83 0.13
C PHE A 105 9.68 -7.84 0.42
N PHE A 106 10.90 -8.32 0.66
CA PHE A 106 12.05 -7.43 0.89
C PHE A 106 12.38 -6.54 -0.31
N ARG A 107 12.27 -7.07 -1.54
CA ARG A 107 12.50 -6.25 -2.74
C ARG A 107 11.46 -5.13 -2.88
N LEU A 108 10.20 -5.41 -2.58
CA LEU A 108 9.16 -4.38 -2.54
C LEU A 108 9.39 -3.38 -1.42
N ALA A 109 9.68 -3.85 -0.20
CA ALA A 109 9.98 -3.00 0.95
C ALA A 109 11.15 -2.04 0.66
N SER A 110 12.22 -2.54 0.04
CA SER A 110 13.38 -1.73 -0.33
C SER A 110 13.04 -0.69 -1.41
N CYS A 111 12.20 -1.05 -2.39
CA CYS A 111 11.70 -0.10 -3.39
C CYS A 111 10.83 1.00 -2.74
N LEU A 112 9.92 0.62 -1.85
CA LEU A 112 9.08 1.55 -1.11
C LEU A 112 9.90 2.45 -0.18
N PHE A 113 10.95 1.92 0.44
CA PHE A 113 11.87 2.70 1.26
C PHE A 113 12.60 3.78 0.43
N LEU A 114 13.08 3.45 -0.77
CA LEU A 114 13.71 4.44 -1.66
C LEU A 114 12.71 5.53 -2.09
N LEU A 115 11.46 5.16 -2.38
CA LEU A 115 10.38 6.11 -2.69
C LEU A 115 10.11 7.06 -1.52
N LEU A 116 10.05 6.52 -0.30
CA LEU A 116 9.85 7.30 0.92
C LEU A 116 10.99 8.29 1.17
N LEU A 117 12.23 7.84 0.95
CA LEU A 117 13.43 8.66 1.12
C LEU A 117 13.46 9.80 0.10
N ALA A 118 13.15 9.50 -1.17
CA ALA A 118 12.97 10.53 -2.19
C ALA A 118 11.85 11.53 -1.86
N ASN A 119 10.77 11.08 -1.21
CA ASN A 119 9.69 11.98 -0.78
C ASN A 119 10.02 12.78 0.49
N HIS A 120 11.03 12.36 1.27
CA HIS A 120 11.46 13.11 2.46
C HIS A 120 12.49 14.18 2.10
N GLU A 121 13.32 13.93 1.08
CA GLU A 121 14.39 14.84 0.65
C GLU A 121 13.89 16.03 -0.19
N TRP A 122 12.64 16.00 -0.66
CA TRP A 122 11.98 17.03 -1.48
C TRP A 122 10.73 17.57 -0.79
#